data_AF-A0A2V3J0I4-F1
#
_entry.id   AF-A0A2V3J0I4-F1
#
_cell.length_a   1.000
_cell.length_b   1.000
_cell.length_c   1.000
_cell.angle_alpha   90.00
_cell.angle_beta   90.00
_cell.angle_gamma   90.00
#
_symmetry.space_group_name_H-M   'P 1'
#
loop_
_entity.id
_entity.type
_entity.pdbx_description
1 polymer ?
#
loop_
_entity_poly.entity_id
_entity_poly.type
_entity_poly.pdbx_seq_one_letter_code
_entity_poly.pdbx_strand_id
1 'polypeptide(L)'
;MLGFASTGPLLVGQKRSLGPQKSQSRKSIWRCRLRTSPINRAAKSIKNDENENRGRICTSLTGSSVTQQLRQIREAVDAGADLVEIRVDLLHGQSGDEWERILRKASLPTIVTNRASWEGGNCQTSEIQRLQSLLRAVQLGTQHIDVELRAMPLFRQCLQSNGLSLPLESTKLIISYHDFDNSLTPKQIDQILDKMRSAGADICKIAMTATSALDNCTVFHALKRAQTPSIILAMGEIGQPTRILAPKFRSYLSFAAVGEGAGSAPGQISARSLKQMYRFHDIKPSTPAYGVIGNPISHSMSPALHNAAMAKNGLNGVFVACKVEADYPEFIRGMCDLGFNGFSVTIPAKGAAIAAMDYMDDVAQRIGAMNTVVKQRDGTLKGYNTDWVAAISAIEDHLSNGMKGKSVVCIGAGGAGKALAYGALERGALRVCIVNRTKGKAETLAQELGDKAIAVSLEEFNSSDWDYEVLMNTTSVGMYPRIEDTPVKKERLIGGSVVFDAVYNPLKTRLLSEAESRGCVTVSGLEMFVRQAAEQFRLWFPDENVPIETMRRAVLEKLCS
;
A
#
# COMPACT_ATOMS: atom_id res chain seq x y z
N MET A 1 -19.71 -71.50 -35.11
CA MET A 1 -20.80 -71.60 -34.12
C MET A 1 -20.17 -71.83 -32.76
N LEU A 2 -20.42 -70.87 -31.86
CA LEU A 2 -20.47 -70.93 -30.39
C LEU A 2 -19.23 -71.43 -29.61
N GLY A 3 -18.67 -70.51 -28.82
CA GLY A 3 -18.39 -70.79 -27.40
C GLY A 3 -16.97 -70.50 -26.87
N PHE A 4 -16.55 -69.24 -26.86
CA PHE A 4 -15.39 -68.71 -26.11
C PHE A 4 -15.56 -68.90 -24.59
N ALA A 5 -14.59 -69.54 -23.89
CA ALA A 5 -13.40 -68.98 -23.19
C ALA A 5 -13.77 -68.37 -21.82
N SER A 6 -13.35 -68.91 -20.66
CA SER A 6 -12.02 -69.20 -20.10
C SER A 6 -11.15 -67.97 -19.84
N THR A 7 -10.83 -67.70 -18.56
CA THR A 7 -9.52 -67.18 -18.14
C THR A 7 -9.19 -67.63 -16.70
N GLY A 8 -8.24 -68.57 -16.59
CA GLY A 8 -7.18 -68.47 -15.58
C GLY A 8 -5.92 -67.92 -16.27
N PRO A 9 -4.70 -68.15 -15.77
CA PRO A 9 -4.30 -68.55 -14.41
C PRO A 9 -2.99 -67.86 -13.90
N LEU A 10 -2.58 -68.27 -12.69
CA LEU A 10 -1.22 -68.49 -12.15
C LEU A 10 0.04 -68.13 -12.99
N LEU A 11 1.12 -67.71 -12.31
CA LEU A 11 2.35 -68.51 -12.01
C LEU A 11 3.37 -67.62 -11.24
N VAL A 12 3.82 -67.97 -10.02
CA VAL A 12 4.95 -68.87 -9.62
C VAL A 12 6.34 -68.26 -9.93
N GLY A 13 7.38 -68.29 -9.10
CA GLY A 13 7.70 -68.92 -7.80
C GLY A 13 8.79 -68.09 -7.08
N GLN A 14 9.47 -68.45 -5.99
CA GLN A 14 9.92 -69.74 -5.45
C GLN A 14 10.26 -69.63 -3.94
N LYS A 15 9.88 -70.68 -3.18
CA LYS A 15 10.62 -71.45 -2.13
C LYS A 15 11.60 -70.72 -1.17
N ARG A 16 11.32 -70.71 0.15
CA ARG A 16 11.74 -71.65 1.27
C ARG A 16 12.82 -70.93 2.13
N SER A 17 12.83 -70.91 3.48
CA SER A 17 12.56 -71.96 4.49
C SER A 17 12.26 -71.38 5.90
N LEU A 18 11.46 -72.12 6.67
CA LEU A 18 11.19 -72.04 8.13
C LEU A 18 12.41 -72.53 8.95
N GLY A 19 12.65 -72.28 10.25
CA GLY A 19 11.90 -71.74 11.41
C GLY A 19 12.90 -71.54 12.59
N PRO A 20 12.59 -71.69 13.90
CA PRO A 20 11.29 -71.87 14.57
C PRO A 20 11.02 -70.88 15.74
N GLN A 21 9.81 -71.01 16.28
CA GLN A 21 9.14 -70.28 17.37
C GLN A 21 9.93 -70.13 18.69
N LYS A 22 9.69 -69.01 19.41
CA LYS A 22 9.49 -69.01 20.87
C LYS A 22 8.39 -68.04 21.31
N SER A 23 7.68 -68.50 22.33
CA SER A 23 6.39 -68.10 22.87
C SER A 23 6.34 -66.76 23.63
N GLN A 24 5.17 -66.17 23.54
CA GLN A 24 4.53 -65.13 24.35
C GLN A 24 5.07 -64.91 25.79
N SER A 25 5.31 -63.65 26.13
CA SER A 25 4.77 -63.05 27.35
C SER A 25 4.27 -61.64 27.04
N ARG A 26 2.97 -61.41 27.19
CA ARG A 26 2.32 -60.10 27.03
C ARG A 26 2.56 -59.29 28.30
N LYS A 27 3.27 -58.17 28.21
CA LYS A 27 3.11 -57.02 29.11
C LYS A 27 2.63 -55.83 28.27
N SER A 28 1.35 -55.52 28.41
CA SER A 28 0.71 -54.34 27.85
C SER A 28 1.24 -53.09 28.52
N ILE A 29 1.95 -52.23 27.77
CA ILE A 29 2.18 -50.84 28.14
C ILE A 29 1.64 -49.99 27.00
N TRP A 30 0.50 -49.36 27.24
CA TRP A 30 -0.04 -48.31 26.40
C TRP A 30 0.95 -47.14 26.37
N ARG A 31 1.76 -47.03 25.31
CA ARG A 31 2.47 -45.79 24.99
C ARG A 31 1.47 -44.82 24.37
N CYS A 32 0.93 -43.94 25.20
CA CYS A 32 0.25 -42.73 24.75
C CYS A 32 1.25 -41.92 23.91
N ARG A 33 1.06 -41.86 22.59
CA ARG A 33 1.79 -40.93 21.72
C ARG A 33 1.37 -39.52 22.14
N LEU A 34 2.21 -38.86 22.94
CA LEU A 34 2.12 -37.43 23.19
C LEU A 34 2.12 -36.72 21.82
N ARG A 35 0.97 -36.18 21.43
CA ARG A 35 0.88 -35.20 20.35
C ARG A 35 1.78 -34.03 20.76
N THR A 36 2.79 -33.74 19.94
CA THR A 36 3.62 -32.53 20.09
C THR A 36 2.70 -31.31 20.18
N SER A 37 2.91 -30.45 21.18
CA SER A 37 2.11 -29.24 21.35
C SER A 37 2.18 -28.34 20.10
N PRO A 38 1.14 -27.51 19.83
CA PRO A 38 1.14 -26.57 18.70
C PRO A 38 2.39 -25.66 18.67
N ILE A 39 2.91 -25.32 19.86
CA ILE A 39 4.10 -24.48 20.07
C ILE A 39 5.35 -25.09 19.37
N ASN A 40 5.51 -26.42 19.42
CA ASN A 40 6.65 -27.10 18.79
C ASN A 40 6.55 -27.17 17.25
N ARG A 41 5.35 -27.00 16.67
CA ARG A 41 5.20 -26.88 15.20
C ARG A 41 5.53 -25.46 14.72
N ALA A 42 5.08 -24.44 15.45
CA ALA A 42 5.39 -23.04 15.14
C ALA A 42 6.91 -22.77 15.22
N ALA A 43 7.59 -23.28 16.25
CA ALA A 43 9.05 -23.15 16.39
C ALA A 43 9.84 -23.80 15.25
N LYS A 44 9.33 -24.89 14.64
CA LYS A 44 9.94 -25.54 13.46
C LYS A 44 9.75 -24.72 12.17
N SER A 45 8.65 -23.98 12.02
CA SER A 45 8.41 -23.08 10.89
C SER A 45 9.42 -21.93 10.88
N ILE A 46 9.71 -21.34 12.04
CA ILE A 46 10.58 -20.16 12.16
C ILE A 46 12.03 -20.48 11.80
N LYS A 47 12.54 -21.67 12.14
CA LYS A 47 13.91 -22.09 11.77
C LYS A 47 14.09 -22.33 10.27
N ASN A 48 13.03 -22.72 9.56
CA ASN A 48 13.08 -22.84 8.10
C ASN A 48 12.92 -21.47 7.40
N ASP A 49 12.17 -20.54 8.00
CA ASP A 49 11.94 -19.17 7.50
C ASP A 49 13.14 -18.21 7.72
N GLU A 50 14.22 -18.59 8.41
CA GLU A 50 15.43 -17.75 8.51
C GLU A 50 16.29 -17.78 7.24
N ASN A 51 16.15 -18.83 6.42
CA ASN A 51 16.83 -18.96 5.13
C ASN A 51 16.06 -18.27 3.98
N GLU A 52 14.77 -17.99 4.18
CA GLU A 52 13.96 -17.24 3.23
C GLU A 52 13.86 -15.80 3.70
N ASN A 53 14.55 -14.89 3.01
CA ASN A 53 14.53 -13.43 3.22
C ASN A 53 13.15 -12.82 2.87
N ARG A 54 12.07 -13.40 3.43
CA ARG A 54 10.67 -13.08 3.22
C ARG A 54 10.23 -12.11 4.30
N GLY A 55 9.51 -11.07 3.88
CA GLY A 55 8.88 -10.13 4.80
C GLY A 55 7.92 -10.83 5.76
N ARG A 56 7.91 -10.39 7.03
CA ARG A 56 6.97 -10.91 8.05
C ARG A 56 5.92 -9.86 8.41
N ILE A 57 4.66 -10.26 8.44
CA ILE A 57 3.52 -9.45 8.86
C ILE A 57 3.18 -9.78 10.31
N CYS A 58 3.31 -8.79 11.19
CA CYS A 58 2.91 -8.87 12.59
C CYS A 58 1.61 -8.10 12.82
N THR A 59 0.61 -8.75 13.40
CA THR A 59 -0.63 -8.08 13.77
C THR A 59 -0.69 -7.81 15.27
N SER A 60 -0.85 -6.55 15.67
CA SER A 60 -0.99 -6.16 17.07
C SER A 60 -2.43 -6.36 17.56
N LEU A 61 -2.59 -7.11 18.66
CA LEU A 61 -3.89 -7.37 19.26
C LEU A 61 -4.30 -6.19 20.15
N THR A 62 -5.39 -5.51 19.80
CA THR A 62 -5.87 -4.28 20.46
C THR A 62 -7.09 -4.49 21.36
N GLY A 63 -7.65 -5.70 21.40
CA GLY A 63 -8.80 -6.01 22.26
C GLY A 63 -8.45 -5.91 23.74
N SER A 64 -9.40 -5.44 24.55
CA SER A 64 -9.20 -5.21 25.99
C SER A 64 -9.56 -6.43 26.87
N SER A 65 -10.01 -7.52 26.25
CA SER A 65 -10.33 -8.79 26.92
C SER A 65 -9.75 -9.99 26.20
N VAL A 66 -9.59 -11.10 26.92
CA VAL A 66 -9.10 -12.37 26.35
C VAL A 66 -9.95 -12.84 25.17
N THR A 67 -11.28 -12.74 25.29
CA THR A 67 -12.20 -13.17 24.22
C THR A 67 -11.97 -12.35 22.94
N GLN A 68 -11.81 -11.03 23.06
CA GLN A 68 -11.53 -10.16 21.91
C GLN A 68 -10.16 -10.46 21.29
N GLN A 69 -9.10 -10.59 22.08
CA GLN A 69 -7.78 -10.90 21.53
C GLN A 69 -7.71 -12.29 20.88
N LEU A 70 -8.37 -13.31 21.46
CA LEU A 70 -8.46 -14.63 20.81
C LEU A 70 -9.23 -14.59 19.49
N ARG A 71 -10.25 -13.72 19.37
CA ARG A 71 -10.93 -13.46 18.10
C ARG A 71 -9.99 -12.78 17.11
N GLN A 72 -9.24 -11.76 17.54
CA GLN A 72 -8.28 -11.04 16.70
C GLN A 72 -7.14 -11.95 16.19
N ILE A 73 -6.72 -12.97 16.97
CA ILE A 73 -5.76 -13.97 16.50
C ILE A 73 -6.33 -14.75 15.30
N ARG A 74 -7.61 -15.15 15.35
CA ARG A 74 -8.26 -15.84 14.22
C ARG A 74 -8.35 -14.92 13.01
N GLU A 75 -8.77 -13.67 13.22
CA GLU A 75 -8.83 -12.66 12.16
C GLU A 75 -7.45 -12.39 11.53
N ALA A 76 -6.39 -12.35 12.35
CA ALA A 76 -5.00 -12.21 11.89
C ALA A 76 -4.55 -13.41 11.05
N VAL A 77 -4.89 -14.64 11.46
CA VAL A 77 -4.63 -15.86 10.66
C VAL A 77 -5.36 -15.78 9.31
N ASP A 78 -6.64 -15.44 9.32
CA ASP A 78 -7.46 -15.35 8.10
C ASP A 78 -6.97 -14.21 7.17
N ALA A 79 -6.47 -13.11 7.74
CA ALA A 79 -5.83 -12.03 7.00
C ALA A 79 -4.43 -12.40 6.48
N GLY A 80 -3.83 -13.47 7.00
CA GLY A 80 -2.54 -13.99 6.58
C GLY A 80 -1.33 -13.37 7.28
N ALA A 81 -1.48 -12.98 8.55
CA ALA A 81 -0.37 -12.60 9.41
C ALA A 81 0.58 -13.78 9.67
N ASP A 82 1.87 -13.49 9.81
CA ASP A 82 2.91 -14.47 10.13
C ASP A 82 3.10 -14.62 11.64
N LEU A 83 2.77 -13.58 12.40
CA LEU A 83 2.85 -13.54 13.85
C LEU A 83 1.89 -12.51 14.45
N VAL A 84 1.65 -12.62 15.76
CA VAL A 84 0.79 -11.68 16.51
C VAL A 84 1.56 -11.05 17.66
N GLU A 85 1.30 -9.77 17.91
CA GLU A 85 1.78 -9.07 19.11
C GLU A 85 0.66 -9.03 20.16
N ILE A 86 0.88 -9.73 21.27
CA ILE A 86 0.02 -9.66 22.46
C ILE A 86 0.40 -8.41 23.24
N ARG A 87 -0.46 -7.40 23.19
CA ARG A 87 -0.34 -6.17 23.98
C ARG A 87 -0.97 -6.37 25.35
N VAL A 88 -0.15 -6.76 26.32
CA VAL A 88 -0.57 -6.99 27.71
C VAL A 88 -1.12 -5.71 28.34
N ASP A 89 -0.49 -4.57 28.01
CA ASP A 89 -0.87 -3.25 28.53
C ASP A 89 -2.26 -2.78 28.07
N LEU A 90 -2.86 -3.41 27.05
CA LEU A 90 -4.20 -3.07 26.58
C LEU A 90 -5.30 -3.91 27.23
N LEU A 91 -4.96 -4.96 27.98
CA LEU A 91 -5.93 -5.81 28.67
C LEU A 91 -6.40 -5.16 29.98
N HIS A 92 -7.64 -5.43 30.39
CA HIS A 92 -8.13 -5.01 31.71
C HIS A 92 -7.45 -5.78 32.86
N GLY A 93 -7.18 -7.08 32.71
CA GLY A 93 -6.52 -7.91 33.73
C GLY A 93 -5.00 -8.03 33.57
N GLN A 94 -4.28 -6.90 33.55
CA GLN A 94 -2.82 -6.85 33.30
C GLN A 94 -1.99 -7.65 34.32
N SER A 95 -2.46 -7.73 35.58
CA SER A 95 -1.78 -8.44 36.67
C SER A 95 -2.18 -9.91 36.83
N GLY A 96 -3.13 -10.38 36.01
CA GLY A 96 -3.67 -11.75 36.09
C GLY A 96 -2.98 -12.72 35.11
N ASP A 97 -3.52 -13.94 35.03
CA ASP A 97 -3.11 -14.98 34.07
C ASP A 97 -3.84 -14.87 32.72
N GLU A 98 -4.62 -13.80 32.53
CA GLU A 98 -5.46 -13.59 31.34
C GLU A 98 -4.65 -13.59 30.04
N TRP A 99 -3.54 -12.86 30.01
CA TRP A 99 -2.64 -12.82 28.86
C TRP A 99 -1.85 -14.13 28.69
N GLU A 100 -1.57 -14.87 29.78
CA GLU A 100 -0.97 -16.21 29.68
C GLU A 100 -1.92 -17.16 28.93
N ARG A 101 -3.23 -17.06 29.18
CA ARG A 101 -4.24 -17.84 28.48
C ARG A 101 -4.30 -17.52 26.99
N ILE A 102 -4.08 -16.26 26.60
CA ILE A 102 -3.98 -15.84 25.20
C ILE A 102 -2.73 -16.47 24.58
N LEU A 103 -1.57 -16.33 25.22
CA LEU A 103 -0.29 -16.88 24.77
C LEU A 103 -0.37 -18.40 24.54
N ARG A 104 -0.91 -19.16 25.51
CA ARG A 104 -1.05 -20.62 25.39
C ARG A 104 -1.97 -21.08 24.27
N LYS A 105 -2.92 -20.22 23.86
CA LYS A 105 -3.91 -20.51 22.81
C LYS A 105 -3.54 -19.90 21.45
N ALA A 106 -2.47 -19.11 21.37
CA ALA A 106 -2.05 -18.48 20.13
C ALA A 106 -1.68 -19.55 19.09
N SER A 107 -2.28 -19.44 17.91
CA SER A 107 -2.01 -20.34 16.77
C SER A 107 -0.86 -19.85 15.88
N LEU A 108 -0.38 -18.63 16.11
CA LEU A 108 0.75 -18.01 15.44
C LEU A 108 1.89 -17.77 16.44
N PRO A 109 3.15 -17.65 15.97
CA PRO A 109 4.24 -17.12 16.78
C PRO A 109 3.86 -15.79 17.44
N THR A 110 4.37 -15.55 18.65
CA THR A 110 3.96 -14.41 19.47
C THR A 110 5.12 -13.48 19.78
N ILE A 111 4.84 -12.18 19.69
CA ILE A 111 5.56 -11.13 20.41
C ILE A 111 4.73 -10.79 21.64
N VAL A 112 5.32 -10.83 22.83
CA VAL A 112 4.68 -10.32 24.04
C VAL A 112 5.25 -8.94 24.36
N THR A 113 4.37 -7.95 24.41
CA THR A 113 4.70 -6.55 24.68
C THR A 113 3.83 -6.08 25.85
N ASN A 114 4.46 -5.49 26.87
CA ASN A 114 3.76 -4.82 27.95
C ASN A 114 4.26 -3.36 28.01
N ARG A 115 3.72 -2.54 27.10
CA ARG A 115 4.25 -1.22 26.79
C ARG A 115 4.06 -0.28 27.98
N ALA A 116 5.14 0.36 28.40
CA ALA A 116 5.08 1.35 29.48
C ALA A 116 4.27 2.59 29.08
N SER A 117 3.58 3.22 30.05
CA SER A 117 2.80 4.45 29.81
C SER A 117 3.66 5.62 29.32
N TRP A 118 4.89 5.73 29.82
CA TRP A 118 5.87 6.73 29.39
C TRP A 118 6.46 6.46 28.00
N GLU A 119 6.11 5.35 27.35
CA GLU A 119 6.45 5.04 25.95
C GLU A 119 5.20 4.75 25.11
N GLY A 120 4.08 5.40 25.45
CA GLY A 120 2.84 5.36 24.66
C GLY A 120 1.98 4.10 24.86
N GLY A 121 2.24 3.32 25.91
CA GLY A 121 1.41 2.18 26.32
C GLY A 121 0.36 2.54 27.37
N ASN A 122 -0.39 1.52 27.80
CA ASN A 122 -1.44 1.67 28.82
C ASN A 122 -1.17 0.85 30.09
N CYS A 123 0.09 0.51 30.36
CA CYS A 123 0.45 -0.29 31.52
C CYS A 123 0.12 0.46 32.82
N GLN A 124 -0.63 -0.19 33.70
CA GLN A 124 -1.06 0.35 35.00
C GLN A 124 -0.33 -0.29 36.19
N THR A 125 0.45 -1.36 35.96
CA THR A 125 1.23 -2.03 37.01
C THR A 125 2.55 -1.31 37.28
N SER A 126 3.20 -1.62 38.41
CA SER A 126 4.55 -1.13 38.67
C SER A 126 5.56 -1.62 37.62
N GLU A 127 6.65 -0.88 37.43
CA GLU A 127 7.68 -1.22 36.43
C GLU A 127 8.26 -2.63 36.64
N ILE A 128 8.45 -3.04 37.89
CA ILE A 128 8.93 -4.39 38.23
C ILE A 128 7.90 -5.44 37.81
N GLN A 129 6.61 -5.25 38.14
CA GLN A 129 5.55 -6.19 37.75
C GLN A 129 5.40 -6.27 36.22
N ARG A 130 5.51 -5.12 35.54
CA ARG A 130 5.50 -5.02 34.07
C ARG A 130 6.62 -5.86 33.46
N LEU A 131 7.85 -5.69 33.91
CA LEU A 131 9.00 -6.45 33.40
C LEU A 131 8.97 -7.93 33.79
N GLN A 132 8.43 -8.26 34.98
CA GLN A 132 8.18 -9.64 35.39
C GLN A 132 7.17 -10.34 34.47
N SER A 133 6.18 -9.65 33.92
CA SER A 133 5.26 -10.24 32.93
C SER A 133 5.99 -10.67 31.65
N LEU A 134 6.97 -9.90 31.19
CA LEU A 134 7.79 -10.24 30.02
C LEU A 134 8.71 -11.43 30.32
N LEU A 135 9.32 -11.45 31.51
CA LEU A 135 10.09 -12.61 31.97
C LEU A 135 9.23 -13.87 32.06
N ARG A 136 7.99 -13.73 32.55
CA ARG A 136 7.02 -14.81 32.59
C ARG A 136 6.69 -15.32 31.19
N ALA A 137 6.56 -14.43 30.20
CA ALA A 137 6.35 -14.83 28.82
C ALA A 137 7.53 -15.67 28.26
N VAL A 138 8.78 -15.34 28.62
CA VAL A 138 9.96 -16.14 28.29
C VAL A 138 9.83 -17.56 28.85
N GLN A 139 9.48 -17.70 30.13
CA GLN A 139 9.29 -19.00 30.79
C GLN A 139 8.16 -19.84 30.15
N LEU A 140 7.16 -19.18 29.57
CA LEU A 140 6.05 -19.80 28.87
C LEU A 140 6.37 -20.14 27.40
N GLY A 141 7.56 -19.79 26.92
CA GLY A 141 8.04 -20.15 25.58
C GLY A 141 7.53 -19.26 24.46
N THR A 142 7.28 -17.96 24.73
CA THR A 142 7.04 -16.99 23.65
C THR A 142 8.25 -16.90 22.72
N GLN A 143 8.02 -16.64 21.43
CA GLN A 143 9.10 -16.53 20.45
C GLN A 143 9.84 -15.19 20.55
N HIS A 144 9.12 -14.12 20.93
CA HIS A 144 9.69 -12.80 21.10
C HIS A 144 9.11 -12.09 22.32
N ILE A 145 9.92 -11.21 22.90
CA ILE A 145 9.49 -10.18 23.85
C ILE A 145 9.97 -8.81 23.34
N ASP A 146 9.22 -7.76 23.65
CA ASP A 146 9.58 -6.37 23.35
C ASP A 146 9.81 -5.61 24.67
N VAL A 147 11.04 -5.12 24.87
CA VAL A 147 11.44 -4.35 26.06
C VAL A 147 11.96 -2.99 25.60
N GLU A 148 11.49 -1.93 26.25
CA GLU A 148 11.93 -0.57 25.96
C GLU A 148 13.42 -0.39 26.30
N LEU A 149 14.18 0.32 25.45
CA LEU A 149 15.60 0.59 25.65
C LEU A 149 15.88 1.21 27.03
N ARG A 150 15.02 2.13 27.48
CA ARG A 150 15.13 2.79 28.78
C ARG A 150 14.95 1.83 29.96
N ALA A 151 14.19 0.75 29.79
CA ALA A 151 13.91 -0.24 30.83
C ALA A 151 14.98 -1.33 30.93
N MET A 152 15.92 -1.41 29.98
CA MET A 152 16.92 -2.47 29.91
C MET A 152 17.80 -2.64 31.16
N PRO A 153 18.27 -1.58 31.84
CA PRO A 153 19.03 -1.74 33.08
C PRO A 153 18.24 -2.51 34.16
N LEU A 154 16.95 -2.19 34.33
CA LEU A 154 16.08 -2.87 35.29
C LEU A 154 15.71 -4.28 34.82
N PHE A 155 15.44 -4.46 33.53
CA PHE A 155 15.15 -5.79 32.98
C PHE A 155 16.32 -6.76 33.16
N ARG A 156 17.56 -6.29 33.02
CA ARG A 156 18.77 -7.08 33.32
C ARG A 156 18.84 -7.51 34.79
N GLN A 157 18.45 -6.64 35.72
CA GLN A 157 18.34 -7.01 37.14
C GLN A 157 17.27 -8.09 37.33
N CYS A 158 16.09 -7.95 36.70
CA CYS A 158 15.05 -8.97 36.74
C CYS A 158 15.53 -10.33 36.21
N LEU A 159 16.28 -10.35 35.10
CA LEU A 159 16.89 -11.57 34.56
C LEU A 159 17.86 -12.21 35.56
N GLN A 160 18.79 -11.42 36.10
CA GLN A 160 19.80 -11.89 37.05
C GLN A 160 19.16 -12.48 38.32
N SER A 161 18.16 -11.80 38.89
CA SER A 161 17.43 -12.30 40.08
C SER A 161 16.66 -13.60 39.83
N ASN A 162 16.43 -13.97 38.57
CA ASN A 162 15.77 -15.21 38.17
C ASN A 162 16.73 -16.23 37.52
N GLY A 163 18.05 -16.02 37.64
CA GLY A 163 19.06 -16.95 37.13
C GLY A 163 19.15 -17.00 35.60
N LEU A 164 18.74 -15.93 34.92
CA LEU A 164 18.78 -15.81 33.46
C LEU A 164 19.78 -14.74 33.02
N SER A 165 20.32 -14.91 31.82
CA SER A 165 21.23 -13.96 31.17
C SER A 165 20.87 -13.78 29.70
N LEU A 166 21.41 -12.73 29.07
CA LEU A 166 21.31 -12.51 27.63
C LEU A 166 22.51 -13.16 26.92
N PRO A 167 22.35 -13.69 25.69
CA PRO A 167 21.08 -13.82 24.95
C PRO A 167 20.17 -14.90 25.56
N LEU A 168 18.87 -14.76 25.36
CA LEU A 168 17.88 -15.75 25.81
C LEU A 168 17.89 -16.96 24.87
N GLU A 169 17.83 -18.19 25.40
CA GLU A 169 18.02 -19.41 24.59
C GLU A 169 16.92 -19.66 23.55
N SER A 170 15.65 -19.43 23.91
CA SER A 170 14.48 -19.81 23.10
C SER A 170 13.58 -18.64 22.67
N THR A 171 13.94 -17.42 23.06
CA THR A 171 13.12 -16.21 22.85
C THR A 171 14.02 -15.11 22.33
N LYS A 172 13.61 -14.40 21.27
CA LYS A 172 14.36 -13.23 20.77
C LYS A 172 13.94 -11.97 21.52
N LEU A 173 14.92 -11.20 21.96
CA LEU A 173 14.72 -9.90 22.60
C LEU A 173 14.67 -8.79 21.55
N ILE A 174 13.49 -8.19 21.39
CA ILE A 174 13.32 -6.91 20.69
C ILE A 174 13.59 -5.80 21.70
N ILE A 175 14.53 -4.90 21.41
CA ILE A 175 14.71 -3.67 22.19
C ILE A 175 14.14 -2.51 21.40
N SER A 176 13.14 -1.83 21.97
CA SER A 176 12.39 -0.78 21.27
C SER A 176 12.70 0.64 21.74
N TYR A 177 12.47 1.60 20.86
CA TYR A 177 12.43 3.03 21.15
C TYR A 177 11.35 3.70 20.28
N HIS A 178 10.51 4.53 20.89
CA HIS A 178 9.47 5.28 20.20
C HIS A 178 9.75 6.79 20.26
N ASP A 179 9.84 7.43 19.10
CA ASP A 179 10.00 8.88 18.95
C ASP A 179 8.69 9.49 18.47
N PHE A 180 7.88 9.99 19.40
CA PHE A 180 6.57 10.55 19.09
C PHE A 180 6.65 11.97 18.51
N ASP A 181 7.74 12.70 18.78
CA ASP A 181 7.90 14.11 18.45
C ASP A 181 8.69 14.37 17.15
N ASN A 182 9.09 13.30 16.45
CA ASN A 182 9.99 13.35 15.28
C ASN A 182 11.26 14.16 15.54
N SER A 183 11.94 13.84 16.63
CA SER A 183 13.12 14.56 17.11
C SER A 183 14.45 13.96 16.65
N LEU A 184 14.40 12.78 16.02
CA LEU A 184 15.60 12.01 15.68
C LEU A 184 16.23 12.42 14.34
N THR A 185 17.47 12.90 14.40
CA THR A 185 18.35 13.00 13.24
C THR A 185 18.88 11.62 12.79
N PRO A 186 19.33 11.46 11.54
CA PRO A 186 19.95 10.20 11.07
C PRO A 186 21.09 9.69 11.97
N LYS A 187 21.92 10.61 12.49
CA LYS A 187 23.02 10.27 13.41
C LYS A 187 22.50 9.75 14.75
N GLN A 188 21.42 10.33 15.28
CA GLN A 188 20.81 9.86 16.53
C GLN A 188 20.15 8.50 16.37
N ILE A 189 19.54 8.21 15.20
CA ILE A 189 19.02 6.89 14.88
C ILE A 189 20.15 5.86 14.97
N ASP A 190 21.28 6.09 14.30
CA ASP A 190 22.43 5.19 14.32
C ASP A 190 22.96 4.99 15.76
N GLN A 191 23.05 6.06 16.55
CA GLN A 191 23.45 5.99 17.97
C GLN A 191 22.48 5.18 18.85
N ILE A 192 21.17 5.27 18.60
CA ILE A 192 20.16 4.49 19.32
C ILE A 192 20.28 3.00 18.96
N LEU A 193 20.48 2.68 17.67
CA LEU A 193 20.72 1.30 17.23
C LEU A 193 21.96 0.69 17.89
N ASP A 194 23.05 1.45 18.00
CA ASP A 194 24.28 1.02 18.69
C ASP A 194 24.05 0.77 20.19
N LYS A 195 23.25 1.61 20.85
CA LYS A 195 22.84 1.43 22.26
C LYS A 195 21.99 0.17 22.43
N MET A 196 21.03 -0.08 21.55
CA MET A 196 20.21 -1.29 21.57
C MET A 196 21.05 -2.55 21.40
N ARG A 197 21.95 -2.56 20.42
CA ARG A 197 22.89 -3.68 20.21
C ARG A 197 23.74 -3.92 21.46
N SER A 198 24.32 -2.86 22.04
CA SER A 198 25.13 -2.96 23.27
C SER A 198 24.30 -3.43 24.47
N ALA A 199 23.00 -3.12 24.49
CA ALA A 199 22.07 -3.60 25.50
C ALA A 199 21.66 -5.07 25.31
N GLY A 200 22.09 -5.74 24.23
CA GLY A 200 21.86 -7.16 23.98
C GLY A 200 20.62 -7.45 23.14
N ALA A 201 20.20 -6.52 22.28
CA ALA A 201 19.11 -6.74 21.35
C ALA A 201 19.45 -7.87 20.36
N ASP A 202 18.54 -8.83 20.20
CA ASP A 202 18.52 -9.70 19.01
C ASP A 202 17.94 -8.95 17.81
N ILE A 203 17.00 -8.04 18.09
CA ILE A 203 16.31 -7.20 17.11
C ILE A 203 16.20 -5.77 17.66
N CYS A 204 16.68 -4.78 16.90
CA CYS A 204 16.50 -3.37 17.25
C CYS A 204 15.18 -2.85 16.68
N LYS A 205 14.39 -2.09 17.44
CA LYS A 205 13.12 -1.52 16.97
C LYS A 205 13.05 -0.01 17.22
N ILE A 206 12.90 0.77 16.16
CA ILE A 206 12.68 2.22 16.24
C ILE A 206 11.38 2.55 15.51
N ALA A 207 10.45 3.21 16.20
CA ALA A 207 9.24 3.75 15.60
C ALA A 207 9.21 5.27 15.80
N MET A 208 9.27 6.03 14.71
CA MET A 208 9.25 7.49 14.75
C MET A 208 7.98 8.06 14.10
N THR A 209 7.47 9.19 14.55
CA THR A 209 6.37 9.88 13.86
C THR A 209 6.91 10.55 12.59
N ALA A 210 6.31 10.32 11.43
CA ALA A 210 6.66 11.13 10.25
C ALA A 210 5.94 12.48 10.28
N THR A 211 6.71 13.55 10.11
CA THR A 211 6.19 14.91 9.89
C THR A 211 6.51 15.42 8.48
N SER A 212 7.40 14.74 7.75
CA SER A 212 7.72 15.01 6.35
C SER A 212 7.83 13.71 5.55
N ALA A 213 7.54 13.76 4.26
CA ALA A 213 7.73 12.62 3.37
C ALA A 213 9.19 12.14 3.32
N LEU A 214 10.15 13.05 3.56
CA LEU A 214 11.58 12.73 3.64
C LEU A 214 11.94 11.82 4.82
N ASP A 215 11.10 11.73 5.85
CA ASP A 215 11.31 10.81 6.97
C ASP A 215 11.28 9.34 6.49
N ASN A 216 10.53 9.04 5.43
CA ASN A 216 10.58 7.73 4.78
C ASN A 216 11.99 7.42 4.26
N CYS A 217 12.64 8.38 3.59
CA CYS A 217 14.02 8.24 3.11
C CYS A 217 14.97 7.99 4.27
N THR A 218 14.84 8.76 5.36
CA THR A 218 15.63 8.59 6.59
C THR A 218 15.52 7.17 7.14
N VAL A 219 14.30 6.64 7.26
CA VAL A 219 14.05 5.26 7.71
C VAL A 219 14.68 4.24 6.78
N PHE A 220 14.51 4.37 5.46
CA PHE A 220 15.07 3.43 4.49
C PHE A 220 16.60 3.43 4.47
N HIS A 221 17.23 4.59 4.59
CA HIS A 221 18.68 4.70 4.72
C HIS A 221 19.17 4.09 6.03
N ALA A 222 18.47 4.29 7.15
CA ALA A 222 18.81 3.65 8.42
C ALA A 222 18.71 2.12 8.33
N LEU A 223 17.65 1.58 7.71
CA LEU A 223 17.51 0.14 7.48
C LEU A 223 18.66 -0.43 6.63
N LYS A 224 19.09 0.28 5.58
CA LYS A 224 20.24 -0.13 4.75
C LYS A 224 21.57 -0.17 5.53
N ARG A 225 21.74 0.71 6.52
CA ARG A 225 22.96 0.78 7.36
C ARG A 225 22.92 -0.12 8.59
N ALA A 226 21.74 -0.60 8.99
CA ALA A 226 21.56 -1.39 10.20
C ALA A 226 22.40 -2.67 10.19
N GLN A 227 23.17 -2.89 11.25
CA GLN A 227 24.07 -4.05 11.40
C GLN A 227 23.43 -5.20 12.20
N THR A 228 22.33 -4.93 12.89
CA THR A 228 21.54 -5.89 13.66
C THR A 228 20.17 -6.01 12.99
N PRO A 229 19.52 -7.19 12.98
CA PRO A 229 18.14 -7.30 12.52
C PRO A 229 17.29 -6.17 13.11
N SER A 230 16.63 -5.38 12.26
CA SER A 230 16.02 -4.13 12.71
C SER A 230 14.61 -3.95 12.17
N ILE A 231 13.76 -3.33 12.98
CA ILE A 231 12.42 -2.87 12.65
C ILE A 231 12.46 -1.35 12.79
N ILE A 232 12.65 -0.63 11.69
CA ILE A 232 12.66 0.84 11.68
C ILE A 232 11.49 1.27 10.82
N LEU A 233 10.58 2.06 11.39
CA LEU A 233 9.37 2.51 10.70
C LEU A 233 9.00 3.93 11.08
N ALA A 234 8.27 4.56 10.16
CA ALA A 234 7.61 5.82 10.37
C ALA A 234 6.10 5.60 10.62
N MET A 235 5.56 6.29 11.63
CA MET A 235 4.14 6.31 11.98
C MET A 235 3.41 7.40 11.21
N GLY A 236 2.07 7.31 11.17
CA GLY A 236 1.21 8.23 10.46
C GLY A 236 1.01 7.86 8.99
N GLU A 237 0.09 8.56 8.32
CA GLU A 237 -0.20 8.36 6.89
C GLU A 237 1.06 8.58 6.03
N ILE A 238 1.88 9.57 6.38
CA ILE A 238 3.14 9.89 5.70
C ILE A 238 4.11 8.70 5.73
N GLY A 239 4.17 7.96 6.84
CA GLY A 239 5.10 6.86 7.06
C GLY A 239 4.67 5.51 6.46
N GLN A 240 3.49 5.42 5.84
CA GLN A 240 2.97 4.17 5.25
C GLN A 240 3.94 3.45 4.30
N PRO A 241 4.72 4.13 3.44
CA PRO A 241 5.73 3.47 2.61
C PRO A 241 6.72 2.62 3.41
N THR A 242 7.14 3.06 4.60
CA THR A 242 8.07 2.28 5.46
C THR A 242 7.49 0.95 5.91
N ARG A 243 6.17 0.86 6.06
CA ARG A 243 5.48 -0.36 6.45
C ARG A 243 5.32 -1.32 5.29
N ILE A 244 5.02 -0.82 4.09
CA ILE A 244 4.81 -1.65 2.89
C ILE A 244 6.14 -2.17 2.36
N LEU A 245 7.16 -1.32 2.30
CA LEU A 245 8.46 -1.64 1.70
C LEU A 245 9.44 -2.27 2.69
N ALA A 246 8.99 -2.61 3.89
CA ALA A 246 9.77 -3.32 4.91
C ALA A 246 10.61 -4.49 4.33
N PRO A 247 10.09 -5.38 3.47
CA PRO A 247 10.87 -6.49 2.93
C PRO A 247 11.96 -6.04 1.94
N LYS A 248 11.67 -5.01 1.13
CA LYS A 248 12.65 -4.41 0.20
C LYS A 248 13.87 -3.86 0.94
N PHE A 249 13.65 -3.28 2.11
CA PHE A 249 14.72 -2.71 2.93
C PHE A 249 15.18 -3.64 4.06
N ARG A 250 14.84 -4.94 3.99
CA ARG A 250 15.26 -5.97 4.96
C ARG A 250 14.89 -5.65 6.41
N SER A 251 13.80 -4.91 6.62
CA SER A 251 13.19 -4.80 7.95
C SER A 251 12.75 -6.18 8.41
N TYR A 252 13.02 -6.50 9.69
CA TYR A 252 12.76 -7.82 10.26
C TYR A 252 11.28 -8.24 10.17
N LEU A 253 10.38 -7.27 10.32
CA LEU A 253 8.94 -7.42 10.11
C LEU A 253 8.30 -6.06 9.84
N SER A 254 7.01 -6.08 9.52
CA SER A 254 6.14 -4.91 9.52
C SER A 254 4.92 -5.13 10.40
N PHE A 255 4.52 -4.10 11.15
CA PHE A 255 3.31 -4.13 11.97
C PHE A 255 2.09 -3.70 11.16
N ALA A 256 1.03 -4.50 11.26
CA ALA A 256 -0.22 -4.37 10.51
C ALA A 256 -1.43 -4.39 11.44
N ALA A 257 -2.51 -3.75 11.01
CA ALA A 257 -3.79 -3.82 11.70
C ALA A 257 -4.48 -5.18 11.45
N VAL A 258 -5.29 -5.65 12.41
CA VAL A 258 -6.09 -6.89 12.26
C VAL A 258 -7.10 -6.74 11.12
N GLY A 259 -7.68 -5.55 11.00
CA GLY A 259 -8.63 -5.16 9.96
C GLY A 259 -8.49 -3.67 9.62
N GLU A 260 -9.23 -3.21 8.63
CA GLU A 260 -9.24 -1.80 8.25
C GLU A 260 -9.71 -0.92 9.43
N GLY A 261 -8.97 0.16 9.70
CA GLY A 261 -9.24 1.05 10.83
C GLY A 261 -8.92 0.50 12.22
N ALA A 262 -8.50 -0.76 12.35
CA ALA A 262 -8.20 -1.41 13.63
C ALA A 262 -6.71 -1.33 14.02
N GLY A 263 -6.03 -0.23 13.67
CA GLY A 263 -4.60 -0.07 13.92
C GLY A 263 -4.29 0.20 15.40
N SER A 264 -3.23 -0.40 15.92
CA SER A 264 -2.65 -0.09 17.24
C SER A 264 -1.75 1.14 17.23
N ALA A 265 -1.40 1.64 16.04
CA ALA A 265 -0.57 2.83 15.83
C ALA A 265 -1.00 3.57 14.55
N PRO A 266 -0.83 4.90 14.46
CA PRO A 266 -1.17 5.67 13.27
C PRO A 266 -0.48 5.16 12.00
N GLY A 267 -1.25 5.09 10.91
CA GLY A 267 -0.76 4.68 9.59
C GLY A 267 -0.63 3.16 9.38
N GLN A 268 -1.10 2.33 10.31
CA GLN A 268 -1.10 0.88 10.08
C GLN A 268 -2.05 0.48 8.95
N ILE A 269 -1.54 -0.34 8.03
CA ILE A 269 -2.28 -0.97 6.94
C ILE A 269 -2.75 -2.34 7.44
N SER A 270 -3.91 -2.80 7.00
CA SER A 270 -4.40 -4.13 7.40
C SER A 270 -3.48 -5.24 6.88
N ALA A 271 -3.37 -6.34 7.63
CA ALA A 271 -2.59 -7.51 7.22
C ALA A 271 -3.08 -8.05 5.86
N ARG A 272 -4.40 -8.02 5.63
CA ARG A 272 -5.02 -8.41 4.35
C ARG A 272 -4.56 -7.52 3.20
N SER A 273 -4.55 -6.19 3.38
CA SER A 273 -4.09 -5.26 2.36
C SER A 273 -2.60 -5.43 2.05
N LEU A 274 -1.74 -5.61 3.06
CA LEU A 274 -0.32 -5.95 2.83
C LEU A 274 -0.18 -7.23 2.02
N LYS A 275 -0.86 -8.31 2.42
CA LYS A 275 -0.75 -9.61 1.76
C LYS A 275 -1.31 -9.61 0.33
N GLN A 276 -2.51 -9.08 0.13
CA GLN A 276 -3.24 -9.22 -1.13
C GLN A 276 -2.94 -8.09 -2.12
N MET A 277 -3.06 -6.83 -1.70
CA MET A 277 -2.86 -5.69 -2.60
C MET A 277 -1.39 -5.46 -2.89
N TYR A 278 -0.55 -5.44 -1.84
CA TYR A 278 0.88 -5.15 -1.99
C TYR A 278 1.74 -6.39 -2.21
N ARG A 279 1.15 -7.59 -2.20
CA ARG A 279 1.85 -8.88 -2.36
C ARG A 279 3.09 -8.95 -1.47
N PHE A 280 2.93 -8.56 -0.21
CA PHE A 280 4.04 -8.28 0.70
C PHE A 280 5.10 -9.39 0.79
N HIS A 281 4.68 -10.65 0.72
CA HIS A 281 5.58 -11.81 0.76
C HIS A 281 6.44 -11.99 -0.51
N ASP A 282 6.04 -11.40 -1.63
CA ASP A 282 6.78 -11.44 -2.91
C ASP A 282 7.84 -10.34 -3.01
N ILE A 283 7.73 -9.29 -2.18
CA ILE A 283 8.65 -8.15 -2.15
C ILE A 283 10.03 -8.63 -1.67
N LYS A 284 11.04 -8.36 -2.50
CA LYS A 284 12.46 -8.68 -2.26
C LYS A 284 13.30 -7.40 -2.29
N PRO A 285 14.55 -7.41 -1.81
CA PRO A 285 15.43 -6.23 -1.92
C PRO A 285 15.59 -5.69 -3.34
N SER A 286 15.56 -6.58 -4.34
CA SER A 286 15.64 -6.24 -5.75
C SER A 286 14.32 -5.82 -6.40
N THR A 287 13.18 -5.96 -5.71
CA THR A 287 11.86 -5.58 -6.24
C THR A 287 11.84 -4.10 -6.62
N PRO A 288 11.60 -3.74 -7.89
CA PRO A 288 11.42 -2.35 -8.30
C PRO A 288 10.23 -1.71 -7.59
N ALA A 289 10.41 -0.49 -7.09
CA ALA A 289 9.35 0.26 -6.44
C ALA A 289 8.83 1.38 -7.34
N TYR A 290 7.54 1.65 -7.22
CA TYR A 290 6.83 2.74 -7.88
C TYR A 290 5.89 3.36 -6.85
N GLY A 291 5.39 4.56 -7.12
CA GLY A 291 4.36 5.11 -6.25
C GLY A 291 3.56 6.25 -6.83
N VAL A 292 2.56 6.70 -6.09
CA VAL A 292 1.80 7.90 -6.40
C VAL A 292 2.09 8.97 -5.36
N ILE A 293 2.41 10.18 -5.82
CA ILE A 293 2.72 11.34 -4.99
C ILE A 293 1.54 12.33 -5.03
N GLY A 294 1.08 12.75 -3.85
CA GLY A 294 0.08 13.82 -3.72
C GLY A 294 -0.37 14.07 -2.28
N ASN A 295 -1.29 15.03 -2.12
CA ASN A 295 -1.95 15.32 -0.84
C ASN A 295 -3.33 15.98 -1.08
N PRO A 296 -4.46 15.39 -0.65
CA PRO A 296 -4.58 14.08 0.03
C PRO A 296 -4.25 12.90 -0.88
N ILE A 297 -3.90 11.75 -0.29
CA ILE A 297 -3.50 10.53 -1.05
C ILE A 297 -4.20 9.25 -0.61
N SER A 298 -4.79 9.21 0.59
CA SER A 298 -5.46 8.04 1.18
C SER A 298 -6.47 7.34 0.28
N HIS A 299 -7.18 8.10 -0.56
CA HIS A 299 -8.22 7.59 -1.46
C HIS A 299 -7.73 7.27 -2.87
N SER A 300 -6.42 7.32 -3.12
CA SER A 300 -5.88 7.01 -4.44
C SER A 300 -6.12 5.54 -4.79
N MET A 301 -6.70 5.31 -5.98
CA MET A 301 -6.89 3.96 -6.53
C MET A 301 -5.67 3.45 -7.29
N SER A 302 -4.65 4.31 -7.49
CA SER A 302 -3.44 3.95 -8.25
C SER A 302 -2.67 2.76 -7.66
N PRO A 303 -2.50 2.61 -6.33
CA PRO A 303 -1.90 1.39 -5.77
C PRO A 303 -2.67 0.11 -6.08
N ALA A 304 -4.00 0.12 -5.98
CA ALA A 304 -4.81 -1.05 -6.30
C ALA A 304 -4.68 -1.41 -7.80
N LEU A 305 -4.79 -0.39 -8.66
CA LEU A 305 -4.69 -0.54 -10.12
C LEU A 305 -3.32 -1.09 -10.55
N HIS A 306 -2.24 -0.45 -10.14
CA HIS A 306 -0.89 -0.77 -10.62
C HIS A 306 -0.36 -2.08 -10.04
N ASN A 307 -0.64 -2.39 -8.76
CA ASN A 307 -0.25 -3.69 -8.22
C ASN A 307 -1.04 -4.84 -8.88
N ALA A 308 -2.33 -4.64 -9.19
CA ALA A 308 -3.11 -5.64 -9.93
C ALA A 308 -2.57 -5.86 -11.35
N ALA A 309 -2.16 -4.79 -12.03
CA ALA A 309 -1.52 -4.87 -13.35
C ALA A 309 -0.18 -5.63 -13.31
N MET A 310 0.69 -5.27 -12.36
CA MET A 310 1.97 -5.97 -12.17
C MET A 310 1.75 -7.44 -11.82
N ALA A 311 0.75 -7.76 -10.99
CA ALA A 311 0.40 -9.15 -10.66
C ALA A 311 -0.07 -9.94 -11.89
N LYS A 312 -0.92 -9.33 -12.73
CA LYS A 312 -1.43 -9.97 -13.94
C LYS A 312 -0.32 -10.33 -14.93
N ASN A 313 0.74 -9.52 -15.01
CA ASN A 313 1.88 -9.75 -15.89
C ASN A 313 3.02 -10.54 -15.22
N GLY A 314 2.86 -11.01 -13.98
CA GLY A 314 3.93 -11.73 -13.27
C GLY A 314 5.13 -10.85 -12.89
N LEU A 315 4.96 -9.52 -12.90
CA LEU A 315 6.00 -8.56 -12.55
C LEU A 315 6.13 -8.45 -11.03
N ASN A 316 7.34 -8.68 -10.52
CA ASN A 316 7.67 -8.46 -9.12
C ASN A 316 8.03 -6.99 -8.83
N GLY A 317 7.12 -6.08 -9.19
CA GLY A 317 7.15 -4.68 -8.79
C GLY A 317 6.15 -4.39 -7.67
N VAL A 318 6.34 -3.29 -6.93
CA VAL A 318 5.40 -2.82 -5.92
C VAL A 318 5.06 -1.35 -6.15
N PHE A 319 3.78 -1.01 -6.07
CA PHE A 319 3.29 0.36 -6.20
C PHE A 319 2.70 0.86 -4.88
N VAL A 320 3.16 1.99 -4.35
CA VAL A 320 2.72 2.52 -3.05
C VAL A 320 2.14 3.94 -3.13
N ALA A 321 1.31 4.31 -2.16
CA ALA A 321 0.90 5.70 -1.97
C ALA A 321 1.92 6.46 -1.11
N CYS A 322 2.32 7.64 -1.56
CA CYS A 322 3.25 8.53 -0.86
C CYS A 322 2.57 9.87 -0.61
N LYS A 323 2.24 10.16 0.66
CA LYS A 323 1.75 11.48 1.05
C LYS A 323 2.93 12.45 1.10
N VAL A 324 2.91 13.44 0.22
CA VAL A 324 3.98 14.44 0.10
C VAL A 324 3.33 15.81 0.08
N GLU A 325 3.73 16.66 1.02
CA GLU A 325 3.14 17.99 1.20
C GLU A 325 4.03 19.09 0.63
N ALA A 326 5.35 18.90 0.71
CA ALA A 326 6.40 19.79 0.25
C ALA A 326 7.64 18.98 -0.19
N ASP A 327 8.69 19.67 -0.65
CA ASP A 327 9.99 19.07 -1.02
C ASP A 327 9.87 17.95 -2.06
N TYR A 328 8.95 18.14 -3.02
CA TYR A 328 8.69 17.17 -4.08
C TYR A 328 9.97 16.77 -4.84
N PRO A 329 10.86 17.71 -5.23
CA PRO A 329 12.09 17.35 -5.94
C PRO A 329 13.02 16.47 -5.12
N GLU A 330 13.25 16.83 -3.86
CA GLU A 330 14.11 16.11 -2.92
C GLU A 330 13.56 14.72 -2.63
N PHE A 331 12.24 14.61 -2.42
CA PHE A 331 11.58 13.33 -2.20
C PHE A 331 11.68 12.41 -3.41
N ILE A 332 11.37 12.91 -4.61
CA ILE A 332 11.42 12.13 -5.86
C ILE A 332 12.84 11.60 -6.09
N ARG A 333 13.86 12.45 -5.98
CA ARG A 333 15.25 12.06 -6.20
C ARG A 333 15.73 11.08 -5.14
N GLY A 334 15.50 11.38 -3.85
CA GLY A 334 15.90 10.51 -2.74
C GLY A 334 15.26 9.12 -2.82
N MET A 335 13.99 9.03 -3.21
CA MET A 335 13.33 7.74 -3.39
C MET A 335 13.82 6.98 -4.64
N CYS A 336 14.16 7.69 -5.72
CA CYS A 336 14.80 7.08 -6.89
C CYS A 336 16.17 6.46 -6.55
N ASP A 337 16.95 7.09 -5.66
CA ASP A 337 18.21 6.54 -5.15
C ASP A 337 18.00 5.31 -4.25
N LEU A 338 16.82 5.21 -3.65
CA LEU A 338 16.38 4.07 -2.85
C LEU A 338 15.73 2.94 -3.69
N GLY A 339 15.79 3.04 -5.01
CA GLY A 339 15.35 1.99 -5.93
C GLY A 339 13.89 2.10 -6.37
N PHE A 340 13.34 3.32 -6.38
CA PHE A 340 12.14 3.65 -7.14
C PHE A 340 12.48 3.93 -8.60
N ASN A 341 11.62 3.44 -9.51
CA ASN A 341 11.79 3.59 -10.95
C ASN A 341 10.79 4.57 -11.58
N GLY A 342 9.82 5.05 -10.82
CA GLY A 342 8.86 6.02 -11.33
C GLY A 342 7.76 6.36 -10.35
N PHE A 343 7.04 7.43 -10.67
CA PHE A 343 5.94 7.93 -9.87
C PHE A 343 4.77 8.40 -10.73
N SER A 344 3.55 8.07 -10.36
CA SER A 344 2.41 8.91 -10.70
C SER A 344 2.45 10.18 -9.84
N VAL A 345 2.05 11.32 -10.40
CA VAL A 345 2.00 12.61 -9.70
C VAL A 345 0.59 13.18 -9.83
N THR A 346 -0.04 13.42 -8.68
CA THR A 346 -1.39 14.00 -8.59
C THR A 346 -1.37 15.35 -7.86
N ILE A 347 -2.55 15.95 -7.68
CA ILE A 347 -2.71 17.25 -7.02
C ILE A 347 -2.11 17.20 -5.60
N PRO A 348 -1.43 18.28 -5.14
CA PRO A 348 -1.09 19.51 -5.88
C PRO A 348 0.29 19.45 -6.58
N ALA A 349 0.94 18.29 -6.61
CA ALA A 349 2.36 18.14 -6.95
C ALA A 349 2.72 18.28 -8.44
N LYS A 350 1.74 18.23 -9.37
CA LYS A 350 1.98 18.12 -10.83
C LYS A 350 2.88 19.22 -11.42
N GLY A 351 2.85 20.43 -10.85
CA GLY A 351 3.72 21.54 -11.26
C GLY A 351 5.05 21.55 -10.50
N ALA A 352 5.01 21.43 -9.18
CA ALA A 352 6.20 21.50 -8.33
C ALA A 352 7.19 20.34 -8.57
N ALA A 353 6.69 19.17 -8.98
CA ALA A 353 7.52 18.00 -9.28
C ALA A 353 8.43 18.18 -10.51
N ILE A 354 8.14 19.14 -11.40
CA ILE A 354 8.94 19.41 -12.61
C ILE A 354 10.39 19.72 -12.25
N ALA A 355 10.64 20.42 -11.14
CA ALA A 355 11.99 20.79 -10.71
C ALA A 355 12.89 19.58 -10.35
N ALA A 356 12.31 18.39 -10.20
CA ALA A 356 13.09 17.16 -10.01
C ALA A 356 13.59 16.55 -11.33
N MET A 357 12.99 16.91 -12.47
CA MET A 357 13.23 16.26 -13.76
C MET A 357 14.46 16.81 -14.47
N ASP A 358 15.18 15.93 -15.17
CA ASP A 358 16.27 16.29 -16.08
C ASP A 358 15.72 16.59 -17.48
N TYR A 359 14.68 15.87 -17.88
CA TYR A 359 14.00 16.03 -19.17
C TYR A 359 12.49 16.06 -19.00
N MET A 360 11.81 16.78 -19.89
CA MET A 360 10.35 16.80 -19.98
C MET A 360 9.94 16.35 -21.38
N ASP A 361 8.83 15.63 -21.46
CA ASP A 361 8.12 15.43 -22.72
C ASP A 361 7.60 16.78 -23.27
N ASP A 362 7.66 16.99 -24.58
CA ASP A 362 7.31 18.26 -25.24
C ASP A 362 5.90 18.73 -24.86
N VAL A 363 4.94 17.80 -24.81
CA VAL A 363 3.56 18.12 -24.46
C VAL A 363 3.45 18.46 -22.98
N ALA A 364 4.14 17.74 -22.11
CA ALA A 364 4.18 18.04 -20.67
C ALA A 364 4.80 19.43 -20.39
N GLN A 365 5.84 19.81 -21.16
CA GLN A 365 6.47 21.12 -21.07
C GLN A 365 5.50 22.24 -21.48
N ARG A 366 4.75 22.06 -22.58
CA ARG A 366 3.76 23.03 -23.05
C ARG A 366 2.57 23.17 -22.09
N ILE A 367 2.11 22.07 -21.50
CA ILE A 367 1.05 22.08 -20.48
C ILE A 367 1.53 22.77 -19.19
N GLY A 368 2.84 22.74 -18.91
CA GLY A 368 3.42 23.24 -17.67
C GLY A 368 3.09 22.36 -16.46
N ALA A 369 2.74 21.10 -16.68
CA ALA A 369 2.41 20.13 -15.64
C ALA A 369 2.70 18.70 -16.11
N MET A 370 3.15 17.86 -15.18
CA MET A 370 3.37 16.43 -15.42
C MET A 370 2.62 15.57 -14.40
N ASN A 371 2.29 14.34 -14.81
CA ASN A 371 1.65 13.36 -13.93
C ASN A 371 2.45 12.04 -13.83
N THR A 372 3.59 11.93 -14.50
CA THR A 372 4.34 10.67 -14.58
C THR A 372 5.84 10.93 -14.58
N VAL A 373 6.55 10.40 -13.59
CA VAL A 373 8.01 10.35 -13.51
C VAL A 373 8.47 8.98 -14.00
N VAL A 374 9.48 8.95 -14.87
CA VAL A 374 10.17 7.73 -15.31
C VAL A 374 11.65 7.89 -15.07
N LYS A 375 12.24 6.97 -14.31
CA LYS A 375 13.70 6.86 -14.18
C LYS A 375 14.25 6.12 -15.40
N GLN A 376 15.10 6.80 -16.16
CA GLN A 376 15.76 6.26 -17.33
C GLN A 376 16.89 5.29 -16.94
N ARG A 377 17.37 4.50 -17.91
CA ARG A 377 18.45 3.53 -17.69
C ARG A 377 19.77 4.17 -17.27
N ASP A 378 20.03 5.40 -17.71
CA ASP A 378 21.21 6.19 -17.32
C ASP A 378 21.05 6.87 -15.94
N GLY A 379 19.89 6.70 -15.29
CA GLY A 379 19.57 7.28 -14.00
C GLY A 379 18.87 8.64 -14.05
N THR A 380 18.79 9.27 -15.23
CA THR A 380 18.09 10.56 -15.40
C THR A 380 16.58 10.41 -15.21
N LEU A 381 15.92 11.49 -14.80
CA LEU A 381 14.48 11.53 -14.59
C LEU A 381 13.78 12.26 -15.72
N LYS A 382 12.84 11.58 -16.37
CA LYS A 382 11.99 12.19 -17.41
C LYS A 382 10.54 12.31 -16.94
N GLY A 383 9.98 13.51 -17.09
CA GLY A 383 8.60 13.84 -16.78
C GLY A 383 7.69 13.75 -18.00
N TYR A 384 6.54 13.11 -17.85
CA TYR A 384 5.51 12.95 -18.86
C TYR A 384 4.14 13.40 -18.35
N ASN A 385 3.24 13.70 -19.28
CA ASN A 385 1.83 13.95 -19.00
C ASN A 385 0.98 12.94 -19.77
N THR A 386 0.34 12.01 -19.07
CA THR A 386 -0.56 11.00 -19.64
C THR A 386 -2.04 11.36 -19.51
N ASP A 387 -2.38 12.46 -18.80
CA ASP A 387 -3.76 12.86 -18.57
C ASP A 387 -4.44 13.29 -19.88
N TRP A 388 -3.75 14.10 -20.70
CA TRP A 388 -4.33 14.64 -21.95
C TRP A 388 -4.65 13.52 -22.95
N VAL A 389 -3.71 12.61 -23.20
CA VAL A 389 -3.88 11.54 -24.20
C VAL A 389 -4.95 10.54 -23.76
N ALA A 390 -5.04 10.27 -22.45
CA ALA A 390 -6.06 9.39 -21.89
C ALA A 390 -7.47 9.97 -22.04
N ALA A 391 -7.66 11.25 -21.71
CA ALA A 391 -8.96 11.90 -21.84
C ALA A 391 -9.37 12.05 -23.31
N ILE A 392 -8.47 12.53 -24.16
CA ILE A 392 -8.81 12.77 -25.56
C ILE A 392 -9.09 11.46 -26.29
N SER A 393 -8.28 10.41 -26.09
CA SER A 393 -8.58 9.09 -26.68
C SER A 393 -9.90 8.49 -26.19
N ALA A 394 -10.26 8.68 -24.92
CA ALA A 394 -11.56 8.25 -24.39
C ALA A 394 -12.74 8.96 -25.09
N ILE A 395 -12.56 10.23 -25.48
CA ILE A 395 -13.57 10.97 -26.23
C ILE A 395 -13.59 10.55 -27.70
N GLU A 396 -12.42 10.35 -28.32
CA GLU A 396 -12.28 10.01 -29.74
C GLU A 396 -12.90 8.66 -30.11
N ASP A 397 -12.98 7.70 -29.18
CA ASP A 397 -13.68 6.42 -29.40
C ASP A 397 -15.17 6.59 -29.76
N HIS A 398 -15.73 7.76 -29.47
CA HIS A 398 -17.12 8.10 -29.76
C HIS A 398 -17.28 9.12 -30.89
N LEU A 399 -16.20 9.42 -31.63
CA LEU A 399 -16.19 10.38 -32.74
C LEU A 399 -15.70 9.71 -34.03
N SER A 400 -16.47 9.83 -35.11
CA SER A 400 -16.16 9.17 -36.39
C SER A 400 -14.83 9.62 -37.05
N ASN A 401 -14.34 10.82 -36.76
CA ASN A 401 -13.09 11.39 -37.29
C ASN A 401 -12.16 11.90 -36.16
N GLY A 402 -12.30 11.37 -34.95
CA GLY A 402 -11.61 11.88 -33.77
C GLY A 402 -11.89 13.38 -33.52
N MET A 403 -10.90 14.10 -32.97
CA MET A 403 -11.02 15.54 -32.70
C MET A 403 -10.93 16.43 -33.95
N LYS A 404 -10.50 15.90 -35.09
CA LYS A 404 -10.22 16.71 -36.28
C LYS A 404 -11.45 17.48 -36.76
N GLY A 405 -11.34 18.81 -36.76
CA GLY A 405 -12.38 19.72 -37.22
C GLY A 405 -13.53 19.95 -36.23
N LYS A 406 -13.46 19.40 -35.00
CA LYS A 406 -14.51 19.55 -33.98
C LYS A 406 -14.41 20.86 -33.22
N SER A 407 -15.55 21.44 -32.86
CA SER A 407 -15.65 22.52 -31.89
C SER A 407 -15.81 21.93 -30.49
N VAL A 408 -14.92 22.30 -29.58
CA VAL A 408 -14.84 21.71 -28.23
C VAL A 408 -15.11 22.77 -27.18
N VAL A 409 -15.92 22.45 -26.18
CA VAL A 409 -16.13 23.25 -24.98
C VAL A 409 -15.42 22.61 -23.80
N CYS A 410 -14.45 23.31 -23.21
CA CYS A 410 -13.73 22.89 -22.00
C CYS A 410 -14.25 23.66 -20.79
N ILE A 411 -14.96 22.99 -19.88
CA ILE A 411 -15.36 23.59 -18.61
C ILE A 411 -14.23 23.40 -17.59
N GLY A 412 -13.66 24.51 -17.13
CA GLY A 412 -12.54 24.56 -16.20
C GLY A 412 -11.22 24.95 -16.89
N ALA A 413 -10.45 25.81 -16.22
CA ALA A 413 -9.12 26.27 -16.66
C ALA A 413 -8.01 25.85 -15.66
N GLY A 414 -8.22 24.76 -14.92
CA GLY A 414 -7.21 24.15 -14.04
C GLY A 414 -6.27 23.21 -14.80
N GLY A 415 -5.42 22.46 -14.09
CA GLY A 415 -4.43 21.56 -14.73
C GLY A 415 -5.04 20.53 -15.70
N ALA A 416 -6.19 19.93 -15.36
CA ALA A 416 -6.91 19.04 -16.28
C ALA A 416 -7.48 19.81 -17.49
N GLY A 417 -8.06 20.99 -17.26
CA GLY A 417 -8.53 21.88 -18.33
C GLY A 417 -7.42 22.28 -19.30
N LYS A 418 -6.24 22.65 -18.79
CA LYS A 418 -5.05 22.92 -19.61
C LYS A 418 -4.67 21.71 -20.48
N ALA A 419 -4.56 20.54 -19.86
CA ALA A 419 -4.17 19.32 -20.53
C ALA A 419 -5.16 18.91 -21.64
N LEU A 420 -6.46 18.94 -21.35
CA LEU A 420 -7.49 18.53 -22.30
C LEU A 420 -7.70 19.58 -23.42
N ALA A 421 -7.68 20.88 -23.10
CA ALA A 421 -7.78 21.93 -24.10
C ALA A 421 -6.59 21.89 -25.07
N TYR A 422 -5.37 21.72 -24.55
CA TYR A 422 -4.18 21.48 -25.36
C TYR A 422 -4.33 20.22 -26.23
N GLY A 423 -4.71 19.09 -25.61
CA GLY A 423 -4.85 17.80 -26.28
C GLY A 423 -5.88 17.81 -27.40
N ALA A 424 -6.98 18.54 -27.25
CA ALA A 424 -7.98 18.72 -28.29
C ALA A 424 -7.39 19.46 -29.52
N LEU A 425 -6.66 20.56 -29.30
CA LEU A 425 -6.02 21.31 -30.38
C LEU A 425 -4.91 20.50 -31.06
N GLU A 426 -4.09 19.80 -30.28
CA GLU A 426 -3.04 18.90 -30.78
C GLU A 426 -3.62 17.80 -31.69
N ARG A 427 -4.81 17.28 -31.36
CA ARG A 427 -5.54 16.28 -32.15
C ARG A 427 -6.38 16.89 -33.30
N GLY A 428 -6.25 18.19 -33.54
CA GLY A 428 -6.81 18.86 -34.70
C GLY A 428 -8.20 19.45 -34.52
N ALA A 429 -8.64 19.71 -33.28
CA ALA A 429 -9.86 20.49 -33.03
C ALA A 429 -9.83 21.82 -33.80
N LEU A 430 -10.99 22.20 -34.34
CA LEU A 430 -11.14 23.47 -35.06
C LEU A 430 -10.96 24.65 -34.11
N ARG A 431 -11.56 24.55 -32.93
CA ARG A 431 -11.52 25.55 -31.87
C ARG A 431 -11.81 24.93 -30.51
N VAL A 432 -11.30 25.55 -29.45
CA VAL A 432 -11.62 25.22 -28.07
C VAL A 432 -12.16 26.45 -27.34
N CYS A 433 -13.37 26.34 -26.81
CA CYS A 433 -13.99 27.34 -25.94
C CYS A 433 -13.69 26.97 -24.49
N ILE A 434 -12.90 27.79 -23.79
CA ILE A 434 -12.56 27.59 -22.39
C ILE A 434 -13.56 28.36 -21.54
N VAL A 435 -14.38 27.63 -20.80
CA VAL A 435 -15.40 28.19 -19.91
C VAL A 435 -14.91 28.06 -18.48
N ASN A 436 -14.89 29.15 -17.72
CA ASN A 436 -14.51 29.09 -16.31
C ASN A 436 -15.31 30.07 -15.46
N ARG A 437 -15.53 29.72 -14.17
CA ARG A 437 -16.21 30.60 -13.21
C ARG A 437 -15.49 31.95 -13.07
N THR A 438 -14.16 31.93 -13.06
CA THR A 438 -13.33 33.13 -13.08
C THR A 438 -12.81 33.33 -14.50
N LYS A 439 -13.40 34.27 -15.25
CA LYS A 439 -13.09 34.52 -16.68
C LYS A 439 -11.60 34.73 -16.93
N GLY A 440 -10.92 35.50 -16.07
CA GLY A 440 -9.47 35.74 -16.21
C GLY A 440 -8.61 34.47 -16.32
N LYS A 441 -8.97 33.37 -15.64
CA LYS A 441 -8.24 32.10 -15.80
C LYS A 441 -8.45 31.46 -17.17
N ALA A 442 -9.65 31.60 -17.73
CA ALA A 442 -9.93 31.14 -19.09
C ALA A 442 -9.18 31.98 -20.12
N GLU A 443 -9.12 33.31 -19.91
CA GLU A 443 -8.38 34.24 -20.78
C GLU A 443 -6.89 33.91 -20.82
N THR A 444 -6.27 33.69 -19.65
CA THR A 444 -4.86 33.26 -19.58
C THR A 444 -4.63 31.96 -20.36
N LEU A 445 -5.48 30.95 -20.18
CA LEU A 445 -5.33 29.68 -20.90
C LEU A 445 -5.60 29.83 -22.41
N ALA A 446 -6.56 30.65 -22.81
CA ALA A 446 -6.82 30.92 -24.23
C ALA A 446 -5.62 31.59 -24.90
N GLN A 447 -5.00 32.56 -24.23
CA GLN A 447 -3.77 33.21 -24.70
C GLN A 447 -2.61 32.22 -24.82
N GLU A 448 -2.44 31.30 -23.85
CA GLU A 448 -1.43 30.24 -23.91
C GLU A 448 -1.62 29.29 -25.11
N LEU A 449 -2.87 29.04 -25.53
CA LEU A 449 -3.22 28.13 -26.63
C LEU A 449 -3.32 28.80 -28.02
N GLY A 450 -3.35 30.13 -28.07
CA GLY A 450 -3.38 30.92 -29.32
C GLY A 450 -4.77 31.04 -29.97
N ASP A 451 -4.79 31.43 -31.25
CA ASP A 451 -5.99 31.93 -31.96
C ASP A 451 -7.17 30.94 -32.08
N LYS A 452 -6.93 29.65 -31.85
CA LYS A 452 -7.97 28.61 -31.85
C LYS A 452 -8.68 28.46 -30.51
N ALA A 453 -8.23 29.14 -29.47
CA ALA A 453 -8.84 29.12 -28.16
C ALA A 453 -9.55 30.44 -27.86
N ILE A 454 -10.77 30.35 -27.32
CA ILE A 454 -11.53 31.51 -26.85
C ILE A 454 -11.89 31.34 -25.38
N ALA A 455 -11.97 32.44 -24.65
CA ALA A 455 -12.30 32.45 -23.23
C ALA A 455 -13.71 32.97 -23.00
N VAL A 456 -14.49 32.25 -22.19
CA VAL A 456 -15.89 32.54 -21.91
C VAL A 456 -16.14 32.41 -20.41
N SER A 457 -16.93 33.31 -19.85
CA SER A 457 -17.35 33.16 -18.45
C SER A 457 -18.42 32.07 -18.31
N LEU A 458 -18.50 31.43 -17.14
CA LEU A 458 -19.55 30.44 -16.91
C LEU A 458 -20.97 31.01 -17.05
N GLU A 459 -21.15 32.30 -16.74
CA GLU A 459 -22.42 33.01 -16.90
C GLU A 459 -22.76 33.21 -18.38
N GLU A 460 -21.81 33.70 -19.19
CA GLU A 460 -21.94 33.86 -20.64
C GLU A 460 -22.27 32.53 -21.33
N PHE A 461 -21.63 31.44 -20.92
CA PHE A 461 -21.91 30.12 -21.48
C PHE A 461 -23.35 29.67 -21.19
N ASN A 462 -23.86 29.97 -20.00
CA ASN A 462 -25.21 29.58 -19.59
C ASN A 462 -26.33 30.51 -20.09
N SER A 463 -25.99 31.68 -20.64
CA SER A 463 -26.95 32.67 -21.16
C SER A 463 -27.07 32.70 -22.69
N SER A 464 -26.16 32.03 -23.40
CA SER A 464 -26.09 32.05 -24.86
C SER A 464 -26.19 30.65 -25.45
N ASP A 465 -26.66 30.54 -26.69
CA ASP A 465 -26.60 29.30 -27.45
C ASP A 465 -25.21 29.11 -28.04
N TRP A 466 -24.71 27.88 -27.95
CA TRP A 466 -23.39 27.48 -28.45
C TRP A 466 -23.58 26.31 -29.39
N ASP A 467 -22.72 26.21 -30.40
CA ASP A 467 -22.61 25.02 -31.22
C ASP A 467 -21.28 24.32 -30.90
N TYR A 468 -21.35 23.03 -30.60
CA TYR A 468 -20.19 22.21 -30.26
C TYR A 468 -20.51 20.73 -30.45
N GLU A 469 -19.48 19.96 -30.75
CA GLU A 469 -19.59 18.50 -30.85
C GLU A 469 -19.06 17.78 -29.61
N VAL A 470 -18.23 18.46 -28.81
CA VAL A 470 -17.64 17.91 -27.58
C VAL A 470 -17.76 18.91 -26.44
N LEU A 471 -18.28 18.47 -25.29
CA LEU A 471 -18.19 19.18 -24.01
C LEU A 471 -17.39 18.34 -23.03
N MET A 472 -16.33 18.91 -22.46
CA MET A 472 -15.48 18.26 -21.46
C MET A 472 -15.48 19.03 -20.15
N ASN A 473 -16.02 18.44 -19.09
CA ASN A 473 -15.88 18.96 -17.73
C ASN A 473 -14.54 18.52 -17.14
N THR A 474 -13.75 19.51 -16.70
CA THR A 474 -12.44 19.32 -16.07
C THR A 474 -12.38 19.92 -14.66
N THR A 475 -13.54 20.36 -14.16
CA THR A 475 -13.69 20.86 -12.78
C THR A 475 -13.97 19.72 -11.81
N SER A 476 -13.98 20.02 -10.51
CA SER A 476 -14.41 19.09 -9.46
C SER A 476 -15.91 19.20 -9.13
N VAL A 477 -16.70 19.89 -9.96
CA VAL A 477 -18.15 20.02 -9.78
C VAL A 477 -18.81 18.67 -10.09
N GLY A 478 -19.73 18.22 -9.22
CA GLY A 478 -20.34 16.89 -9.31
C GLY A 478 -19.56 15.77 -8.61
N MET A 479 -18.37 16.07 -8.07
CA MET A 479 -17.57 15.11 -7.30
C MET A 479 -18.14 14.91 -5.88
N TYR A 480 -18.11 13.68 -5.38
CA TYR A 480 -18.49 13.37 -4.00
C TYR A 480 -17.75 14.28 -2.99
N PRO A 481 -18.44 14.84 -1.97
CA PRO A 481 -19.84 14.59 -1.60
C PRO A 481 -20.88 15.45 -2.32
N ARG A 482 -20.47 16.40 -3.17
CA ARG A 482 -21.37 17.33 -3.88
C ARG A 482 -21.88 16.73 -5.19
N ILE A 483 -22.56 15.59 -5.09
CA ILE A 483 -23.02 14.79 -6.23
C ILE A 483 -24.19 15.42 -7.01
N GLU A 484 -24.94 16.32 -6.35
CA GLU A 484 -26.09 17.03 -6.94
C GLU A 484 -25.68 18.28 -7.75
N ASP A 485 -24.40 18.65 -7.73
CA ASP A 485 -23.91 19.80 -8.49
C ASP A 485 -23.67 19.40 -9.96
N THR A 486 -23.89 20.34 -10.89
CA THR A 486 -23.55 20.19 -12.32
C THR A 486 -22.84 21.46 -12.79
N PRO A 487 -21.80 21.38 -13.64
CA PRO A 487 -21.04 22.55 -14.06
C PRO A 487 -21.79 23.44 -15.05
N VAL A 488 -22.79 22.91 -15.77
CA VAL A 488 -23.57 23.64 -16.79
C VAL A 488 -25.04 23.31 -16.67
N LYS A 489 -25.91 24.21 -17.13
CA LYS A 489 -27.35 23.96 -17.17
C LYS A 489 -27.70 22.87 -18.20
N LYS A 490 -28.67 22.02 -17.88
CA LYS A 490 -29.17 20.95 -18.76
C LYS A 490 -29.56 21.45 -20.15
N GLU A 491 -30.11 22.65 -20.25
CA GLU A 491 -30.56 23.25 -21.52
C GLU A 491 -29.40 23.59 -22.46
N ARG A 492 -28.16 23.62 -21.96
CA ARG A 492 -26.95 23.86 -22.77
C ARG A 492 -26.40 22.57 -23.39
N LEU A 493 -26.94 21.39 -23.03
CA LEU A 493 -26.53 20.10 -23.55
C LEU A 493 -27.21 19.81 -24.89
N ILE A 494 -26.40 19.54 -25.92
CA ILE A 494 -26.82 19.36 -27.32
C ILE A 494 -26.87 17.86 -27.62
N GLY A 495 -28.04 17.34 -28.01
CA GLY A 495 -28.19 15.95 -28.41
C GLY A 495 -27.26 15.58 -29.57
N GLY A 496 -26.68 14.39 -29.54
CA GLY A 496 -25.68 13.94 -30.51
C GLY A 496 -24.24 14.42 -30.26
N SER A 497 -24.02 15.37 -29.33
CA SER A 497 -22.66 15.72 -28.87
C SER A 497 -22.10 14.66 -27.92
N VAL A 498 -20.77 14.67 -27.74
CA VAL A 498 -20.08 13.86 -26.72
C VAL A 498 -19.85 14.71 -25.48
N VAL A 499 -20.32 14.22 -24.33
CA VAL A 499 -20.13 14.85 -23.02
C VAL A 499 -19.19 13.98 -22.18
N PHE A 500 -18.02 14.53 -21.89
CA PHE A 500 -17.01 13.95 -21.04
C PHE A 500 -17.00 14.62 -19.66
N ASP A 501 -16.83 13.82 -18.61
CA ASP A 501 -16.65 14.33 -17.25
C ASP A 501 -15.40 13.72 -16.62
N ALA A 502 -14.41 14.55 -16.25
CA ALA A 502 -13.19 14.09 -15.58
C ALA A 502 -13.47 13.54 -14.17
N VAL A 503 -14.63 13.88 -13.57
CA VAL A 503 -15.06 13.31 -12.30
C VAL A 503 -15.43 11.84 -12.49
N TYR A 504 -14.81 10.97 -11.68
CA TYR A 504 -15.07 9.53 -11.70
C TYR A 504 -15.70 8.99 -10.40
N ASN A 505 -15.87 9.84 -9.39
CA ASN A 505 -16.55 9.51 -8.14
C ASN A 505 -17.60 10.59 -7.82
N PRO A 506 -18.90 10.34 -8.04
CA PRO A 506 -19.51 9.05 -8.44
C PRO A 506 -19.26 8.70 -9.92
N LEU A 507 -19.44 7.42 -10.28
CA LEU A 507 -19.27 6.94 -11.67
C LEU A 507 -20.23 7.60 -12.66
N LYS A 508 -21.45 7.88 -12.20
CA LYS A 508 -22.50 8.59 -12.94
C LYS A 508 -22.78 9.91 -12.24
N THR A 509 -22.16 10.98 -12.71
CA THR A 509 -22.41 12.34 -12.18
C THR A 509 -23.76 12.87 -12.65
N ARG A 510 -24.23 13.96 -12.02
CA ARG A 510 -25.41 14.69 -12.50
C ARG A 510 -25.25 15.16 -13.94
N LEU A 511 -24.07 15.67 -14.32
CA LEU A 511 -23.77 16.08 -15.69
C LEU A 511 -24.00 14.95 -16.69
N LEU A 512 -23.42 13.77 -16.42
CA LEU A 512 -23.55 12.61 -17.32
C LEU A 512 -24.99 12.08 -17.36
N SER A 513 -25.74 12.17 -16.26
CA SER A 513 -27.16 11.79 -16.23
C SER A 513 -28.03 12.75 -17.04
N GLU A 514 -27.81 14.06 -16.90
CA GLU A 514 -28.54 15.08 -17.66
C GLU A 514 -28.19 15.02 -19.15
N ALA A 515 -26.92 14.78 -19.50
CA ALA A 515 -26.45 14.62 -20.88
C ALA A 515 -27.10 13.43 -21.58
N GLU A 516 -27.14 12.27 -20.93
CA GLU A 516 -27.83 11.09 -21.48
C GLU A 516 -29.32 11.36 -21.70
N SER A 517 -30.00 12.05 -20.76
CA SER A 517 -31.41 12.42 -20.91
C SER A 517 -31.68 13.42 -22.05
N ARG A 518 -30.63 14.06 -22.59
CA ARG A 518 -30.68 14.98 -23.73
C ARG A 518 -30.22 14.32 -25.04
N GLY A 519 -29.91 13.02 -25.02
CA GLY A 519 -29.44 12.26 -26.18
C GLY A 519 -27.96 12.51 -26.51
N CYS A 520 -27.15 12.95 -25.55
CA CYS A 520 -25.70 13.02 -25.71
C CYS A 520 -25.05 11.64 -25.52
N VAL A 521 -23.91 11.42 -26.16
CA VAL A 521 -23.03 10.31 -25.82
C VAL A 521 -22.22 10.69 -24.59
N THR A 522 -22.11 9.81 -23.60
CA THR A 522 -21.45 10.14 -22.32
C THR A 522 -20.16 9.34 -22.12
N VAL A 523 -19.12 10.01 -21.65
CA VAL A 523 -17.81 9.40 -21.36
C VAL A 523 -17.45 9.69 -19.90
N SER A 524 -17.32 8.63 -19.11
CA SER A 524 -17.02 8.71 -17.67
C SER A 524 -15.54 8.99 -17.41
N GLY A 525 -15.25 9.71 -16.33
CA GLY A 525 -13.90 9.96 -15.85
C GLY A 525 -13.15 8.69 -15.46
N LEU A 526 -13.86 7.57 -15.23
CA LEU A 526 -13.23 6.26 -15.03
C LEU A 526 -12.37 5.86 -16.23
N GLU A 527 -12.84 6.14 -17.45
CA GLU A 527 -12.09 5.81 -18.68
C GLU A 527 -10.79 6.61 -18.75
N MET A 528 -10.84 7.91 -18.45
CA MET A 528 -9.64 8.73 -18.33
C MET A 528 -8.71 8.19 -17.24
N PHE A 529 -9.24 7.87 -16.06
CA PHE A 529 -8.44 7.39 -14.92
C PHE A 529 -7.69 6.09 -15.23
N VAL A 530 -8.36 5.12 -15.87
CA VAL A 530 -7.75 3.85 -16.26
C VAL A 530 -6.76 4.04 -17.41
N ARG A 531 -7.10 4.83 -18.43
CA ARG A 531 -6.23 5.05 -19.59
C ARG A 531 -4.96 5.82 -19.23
N GLN A 532 -5.02 6.82 -18.36
CA GLN A 532 -3.81 7.55 -17.97
C GLN A 532 -2.84 6.65 -17.18
N ALA A 533 -3.39 5.73 -16.39
CA ALA A 533 -2.61 4.73 -15.66
C ALA A 533 -2.06 3.64 -16.60
N ALA A 534 -2.82 3.28 -17.63
CA ALA A 534 -2.37 2.38 -18.69
C ALA A 534 -1.15 2.96 -19.43
N GLU A 535 -1.16 4.25 -19.78
CA GLU A 535 0.00 4.91 -20.37
C GLU A 535 1.19 4.99 -19.42
N GLN A 536 0.96 5.29 -18.13
CA GLN A 536 2.02 5.21 -17.11
C GLN A 536 2.67 3.83 -17.07
N PHE A 537 1.85 2.77 -17.10
CA PHE A 537 2.33 1.41 -17.11
C PHE A 537 3.16 1.11 -18.36
N ARG A 538 2.74 1.57 -19.56
CA ARG A 538 3.56 1.44 -20.79
C ARG A 538 4.90 2.15 -20.66
N LEU A 539 4.93 3.33 -20.05
CA LEU A 539 6.17 4.09 -19.86
C LEU A 539 7.14 3.39 -18.91
N TRP A 540 6.65 2.72 -17.87
CA TRP A 540 7.49 1.98 -16.94
C TRP A 540 7.85 0.57 -17.41
N PHE A 541 7.00 -0.04 -18.24
CA PHE A 541 7.13 -1.41 -18.73
C PHE A 541 6.85 -1.46 -20.25
N PRO A 542 7.74 -0.91 -21.09
CA PRO A 542 7.49 -0.74 -22.53
C PRO A 542 7.35 -2.07 -23.29
N ASP A 543 7.93 -3.15 -22.76
CA ASP A 543 7.91 -4.49 -23.36
C ASP A 543 6.71 -5.34 -22.89
N GLU A 544 5.86 -4.80 -22.01
CA GLU A 544 4.77 -5.53 -21.37
C GLU A 544 3.41 -5.16 -21.95
N ASN A 545 2.52 -6.14 -22.05
CA ASN A 545 1.13 -5.89 -22.43
C ASN A 545 0.40 -5.14 -21.31
N VAL A 546 -0.38 -4.11 -21.64
CA VAL A 546 -1.16 -3.38 -20.63
C VAL A 546 -2.48 -4.11 -20.32
N PRO A 547 -2.68 -4.61 -19.08
CA PRO A 547 -3.90 -5.35 -18.75
C PRO A 547 -5.05 -4.39 -18.35
N ILE A 548 -5.52 -3.57 -19.29
CA ILE A 548 -6.52 -2.50 -19.06
C ILE A 548 -7.78 -3.01 -18.34
N GLU A 549 -8.32 -4.16 -18.72
CA GLU A 549 -9.51 -4.72 -18.03
C GLU A 549 -9.23 -5.10 -16.57
N THR A 550 -8.01 -5.55 -16.27
CA THR A 550 -7.62 -5.85 -14.87
C THR A 550 -7.49 -4.56 -14.08
N MET A 551 -6.89 -3.53 -14.68
CA MET A 551 -6.80 -2.20 -14.10
C MET A 551 -8.19 -1.61 -13.80
N ARG A 552 -9.11 -1.67 -14.77
CA ARG A 552 -10.49 -1.16 -14.62
C ARG A 552 -11.23 -1.88 -13.48
N ARG A 553 -11.17 -3.21 -13.44
CA ARG A 553 -11.80 -4.00 -12.38
C ARG A 553 -11.26 -3.66 -10.99
N ALA A 554 -9.94 -3.51 -10.84
CA ALA A 554 -9.33 -3.14 -9.56
C ALA A 554 -9.82 -1.79 -9.03
N VAL A 555 -10.08 -0.82 -9.92
CA VAL A 555 -10.65 0.47 -9.54
C VAL A 555 -12.12 0.32 -9.12
N LEU A 556 -12.91 -0.43 -9.88
CA LEU A 556 -14.34 -0.65 -9.58
C LEU A 556 -14.54 -1.38 -8.24
N GLU A 557 -13.78 -2.43 -7.97
CA GLU A 557 -13.84 -3.16 -6.69
C GLU A 557 -13.55 -2.24 -5.50
N LYS A 558 -12.61 -1.31 -5.67
CA LYS A 558 -12.22 -0.36 -4.63
C LYS A 558 -13.20 0.81 -4.46
N LEU A 559 -13.93 1.19 -5.51
CA LEU A 559 -15.02 2.17 -5.44
C LEU A 559 -16.28 1.59 -4.76
N CYS A 560 -16.47 0.27 -4.82
CA CYS A 560 -17.60 -0.43 -4.19
C CYS A 560 -17.34 -0.92 -2.76
N SER A 561 -16.07 -0.90 -2.31
CA SER A 561 -15.65 -1.28 -0.95
C SER A 561 -15.64 -0.10 0.00
#